data_AF-A0A1F8P6W1-F1
#
_entry.id   AF-A0A1F8P6W1-F1
#
_cell.length_a   1.000
_cell.length_b   1.000
_cell.length_c   1.000
_cell.angle_alpha   90.00
_cell.angle_beta   90.00
_cell.angle_gamma   90.00
#
_symmetry.space_group_name_H-M   'P 1'
#
loop_
_entity.id
_entity.type
_entity.pdbx_description
1 polymer ?
#
loop_
_entity_poly.entity_id
_entity_poly.type
_entity_poly.pdbx_seq_one_letter_code
_entity_poly.pdbx_strand_id
1 'polypeptide(L)'
;MIAEIIGGIFSNSLALLSDAGHMLTDALALGLSLFAINLARRPATSTKTFGYHRAEIMAALANGTVLVLVSVYIFYEASRRFTEEPTVKSPLMLIVAGIGLAANLIGLYLLRRGSRKSINIKAAFWHIIGDTLSSVGVIIAGVIIYFTGWNIADPILAVVIGIVILWGAVRIVKESVDILLESVPPHIDVKEVTAAVKSIPGVEDLHDIHIWTITSGIYALSAHLSIADQMVSQSCDILTKVNEVLAENFNITHTTLQLECESCPTGLICNLPQNNKQ
;
A
#
# COMPACT_ATOMS: atom_id res chain seq x y z
N MET A 1 4.00 11.50 -19.94
CA MET A 1 4.27 10.07 -20.22
C MET A 1 4.70 9.80 -21.67
N ILE A 2 3.82 9.81 -22.69
CA ILE A 2 4.21 9.41 -24.07
C ILE A 2 5.38 10.25 -24.61
N ALA A 3 5.34 11.57 -24.41
CA ALA A 3 6.43 12.47 -24.79
C ALA A 3 7.76 12.13 -24.09
N GLU A 4 7.73 11.70 -22.82
CA GLU A 4 8.92 11.36 -22.03
C GLU A 4 9.49 10.00 -22.38
N ILE A 5 8.65 9.01 -22.72
CA ILE A 5 9.11 7.72 -23.26
C ILE A 5 9.87 7.96 -24.57
N ILE A 6 9.23 8.66 -25.52
CA ILE A 6 9.81 8.95 -26.83
C ILE A 6 11.07 9.81 -26.67
N GLY A 7 10.99 10.86 -25.85
CA GLY A 7 12.10 11.76 -25.56
C GLY A 7 13.27 11.09 -24.85
N GLY A 8 13.02 10.19 -23.90
CA GLY A 8 14.03 9.43 -23.18
C GLY A 8 14.84 8.53 -24.11
N ILE A 9 14.15 7.81 -25.01
CA ILE A 9 14.80 6.97 -26.02
C ILE A 9 15.67 7.83 -26.95
N PHE A 10 15.12 8.91 -27.51
CA PHE A 10 15.85 9.73 -28.48
C PHE A 10 16.97 10.59 -27.88
N SER A 11 16.82 11.01 -26.62
CA SER A 11 17.82 11.78 -25.88
C SER A 11 18.88 10.91 -25.24
N ASN A 12 18.66 9.59 -25.22
CA ASN A 12 19.47 8.63 -24.48
C ASN A 12 19.59 8.99 -22.99
N SER A 13 18.56 9.61 -22.39
CA SER A 13 18.54 9.97 -20.96
C SER A 13 17.89 8.87 -20.14
N LEU A 14 18.60 8.35 -19.13
CA LEU A 14 18.06 7.36 -18.21
C LEU A 14 17.12 8.00 -17.21
N ALA A 15 17.39 9.23 -16.76
CA ALA A 15 16.53 9.92 -15.81
C ALA A 15 15.14 10.18 -16.42
N LEU A 16 15.08 10.57 -17.70
CA LEU A 16 13.82 10.78 -18.40
C LEU A 16 13.05 9.46 -18.64
N LEU A 17 13.76 8.38 -18.95
CA LEU A 17 13.16 7.04 -19.05
C LEU A 17 12.65 6.52 -17.69
N SER A 18 13.38 6.80 -16.61
CA SER A 18 12.99 6.45 -15.25
C SER A 18 11.71 7.18 -14.84
N ASP A 19 11.64 8.49 -15.07
CA ASP A 19 10.46 9.33 -14.78
C ASP A 19 9.25 8.86 -15.60
N ALA A 20 9.45 8.60 -16.90
CA ALA A 20 8.41 8.07 -17.77
C ALA A 20 7.91 6.68 -17.36
N GLY A 21 8.84 5.80 -16.96
CA GLY A 21 8.54 4.46 -16.47
C GLY A 21 7.71 4.49 -15.18
N HIS A 22 8.08 5.37 -14.25
CA HIS A 22 7.32 5.58 -13.01
C HIS A 22 5.88 6.03 -13.29
N MET A 23 5.70 7.05 -14.13
CA MET A 23 4.35 7.52 -14.47
C MET A 23 3.51 6.49 -15.23
N LEU A 24 4.14 5.63 -16.05
CA LEU A 24 3.45 4.52 -16.68
C LEU A 24 2.98 3.50 -15.65
N THR A 25 3.84 3.13 -14.70
CA THR A 25 3.46 2.21 -13.63
C THR A 25 2.35 2.79 -12.76
N ASP A 26 2.34 4.10 -12.49
CA ASP A 26 1.25 4.75 -11.75
C ASP A 26 -0.08 4.72 -12.52
N ALA A 27 -0.04 4.97 -13.83
CA ALA A 27 -1.23 4.86 -14.67
C ALA A 27 -1.80 3.42 -14.67
N LEU A 28 -0.92 2.42 -14.77
CA LEU A 28 -1.30 1.02 -14.66
C LEU A 28 -1.84 0.68 -13.26
N ALA A 29 -1.23 1.20 -12.20
CA ALA A 29 -1.65 1.02 -10.82
C ALA A 29 -3.07 1.54 -10.61
N LEU A 30 -3.37 2.75 -11.10
CA LEU A 30 -4.70 3.34 -11.04
C LEU A 30 -5.72 2.51 -11.83
N GLY A 31 -5.36 2.05 -13.02
CA GLY A 31 -6.21 1.16 -13.82
C GLY A 31 -6.53 -0.15 -13.11
N LEU A 32 -5.50 -0.82 -12.57
CA LEU A 32 -5.64 -2.05 -11.79
C LEU A 32 -6.46 -1.83 -10.52
N SER A 33 -6.25 -0.71 -9.82
CA SER A 33 -7.00 -0.36 -8.62
C SER A 33 -8.47 -0.12 -8.92
N LEU A 34 -8.79 0.62 -10.00
CA LEU A 34 -10.18 0.83 -10.44
C LEU A 34 -10.86 -0.49 -10.83
N PHE A 35 -10.13 -1.36 -11.53
CA PHE A 35 -10.62 -2.70 -11.85
C PHE A 35 -10.89 -3.53 -10.58
N ALA A 36 -9.95 -3.53 -9.64
CA ALA A 36 -10.07 -4.26 -8.38
C ALA A 36 -11.22 -3.73 -7.51
N ILE A 37 -11.41 -2.41 -7.43
CA ILE A 37 -12.55 -1.78 -6.73
C ILE A 37 -13.87 -2.19 -7.37
N ASN A 38 -13.95 -2.20 -8.70
CA ASN A 38 -15.16 -2.65 -9.41
C ASN A 38 -15.43 -4.14 -9.13
N LEU A 39 -14.38 -4.96 -9.14
CA LEU A 39 -14.48 -6.38 -8.81
C LEU A 39 -14.93 -6.60 -7.35
N ALA A 40 -14.42 -5.81 -6.41
CA ALA A 40 -14.75 -5.87 -4.98
C ALA A 40 -16.20 -5.45 -4.67
N ARG A 41 -16.87 -4.71 -5.56
CA ARG A 41 -18.31 -4.39 -5.45
C ARG A 41 -19.22 -5.56 -5.78
N ARG A 42 -18.71 -6.66 -6.32
CA ARG A 42 -19.52 -7.85 -6.60
C ARG A 42 -19.96 -8.50 -5.29
N PRO A 43 -21.21 -9.00 -5.21
CA PRO A 43 -21.70 -9.68 -4.01
C PRO A 43 -20.88 -10.95 -3.74
N ALA A 44 -20.88 -11.37 -2.47
CA ALA A 44 -20.32 -12.65 -2.06
C ALA A 44 -20.99 -13.81 -2.80
N THR A 45 -20.21 -14.85 -3.09
CA THR A 45 -20.70 -16.10 -3.71
C THR A 45 -20.47 -17.26 -2.75
N SER A 46 -21.07 -18.42 -3.01
CA SER A 46 -20.85 -19.63 -2.22
C SER A 46 -19.38 -20.09 -2.19
N THR A 47 -18.60 -19.75 -3.23
CA THR A 47 -17.17 -20.05 -3.35
C THR A 47 -16.26 -18.92 -2.84
N LYS A 48 -16.82 -17.72 -2.64
CA LYS A 48 -16.14 -16.50 -2.18
C LYS A 48 -17.02 -15.84 -1.13
N THR A 49 -17.05 -16.42 0.06
CA THR A 49 -17.96 -16.04 1.16
C THR A 49 -17.70 -14.63 1.68
N PHE A 50 -16.46 -14.17 1.63
CA PHE A 50 -16.07 -12.77 1.87
C PHE A 50 -16.14 -11.88 0.61
N GLY A 51 -16.66 -12.38 -0.51
CA GLY A 51 -16.63 -11.67 -1.78
C GLY A 51 -15.22 -11.50 -2.36
N TYR A 52 -15.02 -10.41 -3.10
CA TYR A 52 -13.82 -10.17 -3.90
C TYR A 52 -12.89 -9.10 -3.29
N HIS A 53 -13.06 -8.76 -2.00
CA HIS A 53 -12.30 -7.69 -1.35
C HIS A 53 -10.78 -7.86 -1.44
N ARG A 54 -10.25 -9.08 -1.30
CA ARG A 54 -8.81 -9.35 -1.42
C ARG A 54 -8.22 -9.10 -2.83
N ALA A 55 -9.05 -8.93 -3.87
CA ALA A 55 -8.55 -8.58 -5.20
C ALA A 55 -7.83 -7.21 -5.22
N GLU A 56 -8.25 -6.28 -4.35
CA GLU A 56 -7.56 -5.00 -4.14
C GLU A 56 -6.12 -5.21 -3.66
N ILE A 57 -5.93 -6.09 -2.68
CA ILE A 57 -4.63 -6.42 -2.11
C ILE A 57 -3.74 -7.14 -3.13
N MET A 58 -4.31 -8.05 -3.93
CA MET A 58 -3.58 -8.70 -5.02
C MET A 58 -3.13 -7.71 -6.10
N ALA A 59 -3.98 -6.73 -6.45
CA ALA A 59 -3.63 -5.68 -7.39
C ALA A 59 -2.51 -4.77 -6.85
N ALA A 60 -2.59 -4.40 -5.57
CA ALA A 60 -1.55 -3.63 -4.88
C ALA A 60 -0.21 -4.39 -4.85
N LEU A 61 -0.22 -5.69 -4.53
CA LEU A 61 0.96 -6.54 -4.54
C LEU A 61 1.60 -6.64 -5.93
N ALA A 62 0.77 -6.87 -6.96
CA ALA A 62 1.24 -6.94 -8.34
C ALA A 62 1.89 -5.62 -8.77
N ASN A 63 1.26 -4.49 -8.44
CA ASN A 63 1.81 -3.16 -8.73
C ASN A 63 3.13 -2.91 -8.00
N GLY A 64 3.17 -3.16 -6.68
CA GLY A 64 4.39 -3.03 -5.88
C GLY A 64 5.53 -3.89 -6.43
N THR A 65 5.24 -5.11 -6.87
CA THR A 65 6.23 -6.00 -7.49
C THR A 65 6.77 -5.45 -8.80
N VAL A 66 5.90 -4.92 -9.67
CA VAL A 66 6.33 -4.27 -10.93
C VAL A 66 7.23 -3.07 -10.63
N LEU A 67 6.89 -2.23 -9.66
CA LEU A 67 7.72 -1.09 -9.26
C LEU A 67 9.10 -1.50 -8.73
N VAL A 68 9.18 -2.58 -7.95
CA VAL A 68 10.48 -3.15 -7.52
C VAL A 68 11.30 -3.58 -8.73
N LEU A 69 10.71 -4.29 -9.70
CA LEU A 69 11.41 -4.73 -10.91
C LEU A 69 11.90 -3.56 -11.76
N VAL A 70 11.06 -2.52 -11.93
CA VAL A 70 11.44 -1.29 -12.65
C VAL A 70 12.59 -0.57 -11.95
N SER A 71 12.55 -0.46 -10.62
CA SER A 71 13.65 0.16 -9.86
C SER A 71 14.96 -0.63 -9.96
N VAL A 72 14.91 -1.97 -9.84
CA VAL A 72 16.09 -2.83 -10.05
C VAL A 72 16.66 -2.65 -11.45
N TYR A 73 15.81 -2.55 -12.47
CA TYR A 73 16.23 -2.28 -13.85
C TYR A 73 16.91 -0.90 -13.98
N ILE A 74 16.37 0.14 -13.34
CA ILE A 74 16.98 1.48 -13.32
C ILE A 74 18.38 1.42 -12.70
N PHE A 75 18.56 0.71 -11.58
CA PHE A 75 19.89 0.56 -10.96
C PHE A 75 20.88 -0.20 -11.84
N TYR A 76 20.41 -1.24 -12.54
CA TYR A 76 21.23 -1.97 -13.51
C TYR A 76 21.70 -1.07 -14.65
N GLU A 77 20.79 -0.33 -15.29
CA GLU A 77 21.12 0.61 -16.38
C GLU A 77 22.01 1.76 -15.89
N ALA A 78 21.74 2.32 -14.70
CA ALA A 78 22.57 3.38 -14.13
C ALA A 78 24.00 2.89 -13.89
N SER A 79 24.16 1.68 -13.34
CA SER A 79 25.47 1.05 -13.10
C SER A 79 26.25 0.86 -14.41
N ARG A 80 25.59 0.39 -15.48
CA ARG A 80 26.23 0.25 -16.80
C ARG A 80 26.68 1.60 -17.38
N ARG A 81 25.88 2.65 -17.18
CA ARG A 81 26.19 3.99 -17.69
C ARG A 81 27.35 4.68 -16.98
N PHE A 82 27.65 4.33 -15.73
CA PHE A 82 28.87 4.81 -15.06
C PHE A 82 30.15 4.28 -15.72
N THR A 83 30.09 3.13 -16.41
CA THR A 83 31.25 2.54 -17.09
C THR A 83 31.36 2.87 -18.58
N GLU A 84 30.25 3.20 -19.26
CA GLU A 84 30.22 3.38 -20.74
C GLU A 84 30.19 4.85 -21.21
N GLU A 85 30.20 5.84 -20.30
CA GLU A 85 30.07 7.29 -20.58
C GLU A 85 29.10 7.63 -21.73
N PRO A 86 27.78 7.48 -21.55
CA PRO A 86 26.82 7.80 -22.59
C PRO A 86 26.78 9.31 -22.87
N THR A 87 26.70 9.67 -24.16
CA THR A 87 26.40 11.04 -24.55
C THR A 87 24.89 11.28 -24.44
N VAL A 88 24.50 12.19 -23.54
CA VAL A 88 23.09 12.58 -23.34
C VAL A 88 22.80 13.80 -24.20
N LYS A 89 21.74 13.74 -25.02
CA LYS A 89 21.32 14.90 -25.82
C LYS A 89 20.53 15.88 -24.95
N SER A 90 21.25 16.69 -24.20
CA SER A 90 20.70 17.63 -23.20
C SER A 90 19.62 18.59 -23.74
N PRO A 91 19.66 19.12 -24.97
CA PRO A 91 18.58 20.00 -25.46
C PRO A 91 17.23 19.27 -25.57
N LEU A 92 17.26 18.02 -26.06
CA LEU A 92 16.06 17.21 -26.19
C LEU A 92 15.52 16.78 -24.82
N MET A 93 16.42 16.42 -23.90
CA MET A 93 16.08 16.10 -22.51
C MET A 93 15.36 17.28 -21.83
N LEU A 94 15.89 18.51 -21.99
CA LEU A 94 15.31 19.72 -21.40
C LEU A 94 13.92 20.07 -21.96
N ILE A 95 13.73 19.97 -23.28
CA ILE A 95 12.42 20.22 -23.91
C ILE A 95 11.38 19.24 -23.36
N VAL A 96 11.72 17.96 -23.31
CA VAL A 96 10.78 16.91 -22.92
C VAL A 96 10.48 16.97 -21.42
N ALA A 97 11.50 17.17 -20.57
CA ALA A 97 11.31 17.38 -19.14
C ALA A 97 10.50 18.66 -18.85
N GLY A 98 10.67 19.71 -19.66
CA GLY A 98 9.85 20.93 -19.59
C GLY A 98 8.37 20.67 -19.90
N ILE A 99 8.07 19.82 -20.88
CA ILE A 99 6.69 19.40 -21.19
C ILE A 99 6.10 18.60 -20.02
N GLY A 100 6.86 17.66 -19.46
CA GLY A 100 6.47 16.88 -18.28
C GLY A 100 6.15 17.78 -17.08
N LEU A 101 7.07 18.69 -16.76
CA LEU A 101 6.89 19.67 -15.68
C LEU A 101 5.65 20.54 -15.91
N ALA A 102 5.42 21.04 -17.13
CA ALA A 102 4.23 21.82 -17.43
C ALA A 102 2.94 21.03 -17.21
N ALA A 103 2.91 19.76 -17.63
CA ALA A 103 1.77 18.87 -17.39
C ALA A 103 1.50 18.66 -15.89
N ASN A 104 2.53 18.40 -15.10
CA ASN A 104 2.41 18.23 -13.65
C ASN A 104 1.94 19.50 -12.95
N LEU A 105 2.46 20.67 -13.34
CA LEU A 105 2.03 21.97 -12.81
C LEU A 105 0.55 22.27 -13.13
N ILE A 106 0.09 21.92 -14.34
CA ILE A 106 -1.34 22.02 -14.70
C ILE A 106 -2.17 21.09 -13.81
N GLY A 107 -1.73 19.85 -13.60
CA GLY A 107 -2.36 18.89 -12.69
C GLY A 107 -2.49 19.45 -11.26
N LEU A 108 -1.40 19.99 -10.70
CA LEU A 108 -1.40 20.64 -9.38
C LEU A 108 -2.39 21.81 -9.32
N TYR A 109 -2.41 22.66 -10.35
CA TYR A 109 -3.33 23.80 -10.40
C TYR A 109 -4.80 23.35 -10.38
N LEU A 110 -5.14 22.32 -11.17
CA LEU A 110 -6.49 21.77 -11.23
C LEU A 110 -6.92 21.11 -9.90
N LEU A 111 -6.02 20.38 -9.25
CA LEU A 111 -6.32 19.62 -8.03
C LEU A 111 -6.27 20.47 -6.75
N ARG A 112 -5.63 21.65 -6.76
CA ARG A 112 -5.44 22.52 -5.58
C ARG A 112 -6.74 22.88 -4.85
N ARG A 113 -7.84 23.07 -5.58
CA ARG A 113 -9.14 23.39 -4.96
C ARG A 113 -9.82 22.15 -4.37
N GLY A 114 -9.68 21.01 -5.01
CA GLY A 114 -10.25 19.73 -4.56
C GLY A 114 -9.49 19.12 -3.38
N SER A 115 -8.18 19.35 -3.27
CA SER A 115 -7.32 18.77 -2.23
C SER A 115 -7.66 19.25 -0.81
N ARG A 116 -8.38 20.38 -0.67
CA ARG A 116 -8.88 20.86 0.63
C ARG A 116 -10.16 20.16 1.09
N LYS A 117 -10.86 19.46 0.19
CA LYS A 117 -12.20 18.91 0.45
C LYS A 117 -12.23 17.39 0.53
N SER A 118 -11.24 16.69 -0.04
CA SER A 118 -11.22 15.23 -0.08
C SER A 118 -9.83 14.69 0.20
N ILE A 119 -9.76 13.68 1.07
CA ILE A 119 -8.51 12.99 1.40
C ILE A 119 -7.91 12.26 0.18
N ASN A 120 -8.76 11.72 -0.70
CA ASN A 120 -8.31 11.06 -1.93
C ASN A 120 -7.71 12.07 -2.91
N ILE A 121 -8.33 13.24 -3.06
CA ILE A 121 -7.77 14.32 -3.90
C ILE A 121 -6.51 14.89 -3.27
N LYS A 122 -6.44 14.97 -1.94
CA LYS A 122 -5.23 15.36 -1.21
C LYS A 122 -4.08 14.38 -1.44
N ALA A 123 -4.34 13.07 -1.42
CA ALA A 123 -3.35 12.04 -1.73
C ALA A 123 -2.85 12.17 -3.18
N ALA A 124 -3.75 12.27 -4.15
CA ALA A 124 -3.39 12.49 -5.56
C ALA A 124 -2.60 13.81 -5.77
N PHE A 125 -2.92 14.86 -5.01
CA PHE A 125 -2.18 16.13 -5.06
C PHE A 125 -0.75 15.99 -4.55
N TRP A 126 -0.53 15.28 -3.45
CA TRP A 126 0.81 15.00 -2.93
C TRP A 126 1.63 14.10 -3.87
N HIS A 127 0.97 13.18 -4.56
CA HIS A 127 1.60 12.35 -5.60
C HIS A 127 2.19 13.22 -6.72
N ILE A 128 1.39 14.11 -7.30
CA ILE A 128 1.84 15.00 -8.39
C ILE A 128 2.92 15.99 -7.90
N ILE A 129 2.93 16.38 -6.62
CA ILE A 129 4.05 17.15 -6.06
C ILE A 129 5.35 16.36 -6.16
N GLY A 130 5.31 15.06 -5.82
CA GLY A 130 6.45 14.15 -5.98
C GLY A 130 6.94 14.09 -7.42
N ASP A 131 6.03 13.88 -8.37
CA ASP A 131 6.35 13.85 -9.81
C ASP A 131 6.93 15.19 -10.28
N THR A 132 6.37 16.30 -9.80
CA THR A 132 6.88 17.65 -10.10
C THR A 132 8.33 17.83 -9.62
N LEU A 133 8.64 17.37 -8.41
CA LEU A 133 10.00 17.43 -7.86
C LEU A 133 10.96 16.55 -8.66
N SER A 134 10.52 15.37 -9.09
CA SER A 134 11.27 14.49 -10.00
C SER A 134 11.59 15.21 -11.31
N SER A 135 10.58 15.77 -12.00
CA SER A 135 10.77 16.50 -13.26
C SER A 135 11.69 17.72 -13.10
N VAL A 136 11.62 18.45 -11.98
CA VAL A 136 12.56 19.54 -11.65
C VAL A 136 13.99 19.00 -11.52
N GLY A 137 14.16 17.86 -10.83
CA GLY A 137 15.46 17.17 -10.76
C GLY A 137 16.02 16.87 -12.15
N VAL A 138 15.20 16.33 -13.05
CA VAL A 138 15.58 16.01 -14.44
C VAL A 138 16.03 17.26 -15.19
N ILE A 139 15.30 18.37 -15.05
CA ILE A 139 15.69 19.65 -15.66
C ILE A 139 17.03 20.14 -15.11
N ILE A 140 17.25 20.08 -13.78
CA ILE A 140 18.51 20.47 -13.17
C ILE A 140 19.68 19.64 -13.72
N ALA A 141 19.53 18.32 -13.81
CA ALA A 141 20.53 17.45 -14.42
C ALA A 141 20.78 17.82 -15.90
N GLY A 142 19.72 18.06 -16.67
CA GLY A 142 19.83 18.50 -18.07
C GLY A 142 20.58 19.82 -18.23
N VAL A 143 20.35 20.81 -17.35
CA VAL A 143 21.05 22.10 -17.35
C VAL A 143 22.52 21.91 -17.02
N ILE A 144 22.84 21.10 -16.01
CA ILE A 144 24.23 20.78 -15.65
C ILE A 144 24.95 20.14 -16.83
N ILE A 145 24.34 19.14 -17.49
CA ILE A 145 24.91 18.47 -18.66
C ILE A 145 25.11 19.45 -19.81
N TYR A 146 24.14 20.34 -20.06
CA TYR A 146 24.21 21.32 -21.15
C TYR A 146 25.39 22.29 -20.99
N PHE A 147 25.66 22.81 -19.79
CA PHE A 147 26.73 23.78 -19.56
C PHE A 147 28.11 23.15 -19.29
N THR A 148 28.15 21.97 -18.66
CA THR A 148 29.41 21.38 -18.19
C THR A 148 29.86 20.17 -19.00
N GLY A 149 28.97 19.56 -19.79
CA GLY A 149 29.21 18.27 -20.44
C GLY A 149 29.26 17.09 -19.46
N TRP A 150 28.92 17.28 -18.18
CA TRP A 150 29.00 16.25 -17.15
C TRP A 150 27.85 15.23 -17.25
N ASN A 151 27.95 14.32 -18.23
CA ASN A 151 26.92 13.33 -18.56
C ASN A 151 26.58 12.37 -17.40
N ILE A 152 27.48 12.23 -16.41
CA ILE A 152 27.28 11.38 -15.22
C ILE A 152 26.16 11.93 -14.30
N ALA A 153 25.79 13.20 -14.43
CA ALA A 153 24.66 13.77 -13.68
C ALA A 153 23.33 13.03 -13.95
N ASP A 154 23.11 12.50 -15.16
CA ASP A 154 21.89 11.76 -15.53
C ASP A 154 21.79 10.40 -14.79
N PRO A 155 22.82 9.53 -14.81
CA PRO A 155 22.84 8.31 -13.98
C PRO A 155 22.70 8.56 -12.49
N ILE A 156 23.35 9.60 -11.93
CA ILE A 156 23.22 9.94 -10.50
C ILE A 156 21.78 10.25 -10.15
N LEU A 157 21.14 11.12 -10.95
CA LEU A 157 19.74 11.47 -10.72
C LEU A 157 18.82 10.25 -10.89
N ALA A 158 19.05 9.41 -11.89
CA ALA A 158 18.28 8.19 -12.09
C ALA A 158 18.36 7.24 -10.88
N VAL A 159 19.54 7.11 -10.25
CA VAL A 159 19.70 6.35 -9.00
C VAL A 159 18.88 6.95 -7.86
N VAL A 160 18.89 8.28 -7.70
CA VAL A 160 18.11 8.97 -6.67
C VAL A 160 16.61 8.71 -6.86
N ILE A 161 16.09 8.89 -8.09
CA ILE A 161 14.69 8.59 -8.43
C ILE A 161 14.39 7.10 -8.17
N GLY A 162 15.28 6.21 -8.60
CA GLY A 162 15.16 4.77 -8.39
C GLY A 162 15.06 4.36 -6.92
N ILE A 163 15.81 5.00 -6.01
CA ILE A 163 15.75 4.76 -4.56
C ILE A 163 14.39 5.14 -3.99
N VAL A 164 13.86 6.31 -4.38
CA VAL A 164 12.55 6.78 -3.93
C VAL A 164 11.45 5.81 -4.37
N ILE A 165 11.49 5.38 -5.64
CA ILE A 165 10.57 4.38 -6.19
C ILE A 165 10.68 3.05 -5.44
N LEU A 166 11.91 2.54 -5.22
CA LEU A 166 12.12 1.26 -4.53
C LEU A 166 11.54 1.28 -3.12
N TRP A 167 11.81 2.36 -2.38
CA TRP A 167 11.36 2.48 -1.00
C TRP A 167 9.83 2.45 -0.89
N GLY A 168 9.14 3.21 -1.76
CA GLY A 168 7.67 3.16 -1.83
C GLY A 168 7.15 1.79 -2.24
N ALA A 169 7.78 1.16 -3.25
CA ALA A 169 7.39 -0.14 -3.76
C ALA A 169 7.53 -1.26 -2.70
N VAL A 170 8.66 -1.33 -2.00
CA VAL A 170 8.90 -2.32 -0.94
C VAL A 170 7.90 -2.18 0.19
N ARG A 171 7.53 -0.94 0.55
CA ARG A 171 6.50 -0.69 1.55
C ARG A 171 5.14 -1.25 1.12
N ILE A 172 4.70 -0.98 -0.11
CA ILE A 172 3.44 -1.50 -0.65
C ILE A 172 3.45 -3.03 -0.67
N VAL A 173 4.54 -3.63 -1.13
CA VAL A 173 4.70 -5.09 -1.16
C VAL A 173 4.59 -5.67 0.25
N LYS A 174 5.31 -5.10 1.22
CA LYS A 174 5.28 -5.55 2.61
C LYS A 174 3.87 -5.45 3.20
N GLU A 175 3.22 -4.29 3.08
CA GLU A 175 1.85 -4.08 3.58
C GLU A 175 0.87 -5.06 2.93
N SER A 176 0.99 -5.33 1.63
CA SER A 176 0.13 -6.29 0.92
C SER A 176 0.37 -7.73 1.37
N VAL A 177 1.63 -8.12 1.56
CA VAL A 177 2.02 -9.45 2.07
C VAL A 177 1.52 -9.64 3.49
N ASP A 178 1.69 -8.64 4.36
CA ASP A 178 1.22 -8.69 5.75
C ASP A 178 -0.30 -8.94 5.81
N ILE A 179 -1.09 -8.27 4.95
CA ILE A 179 -2.55 -8.50 4.83
C ILE A 179 -2.86 -9.91 4.33
N LEU A 180 -2.13 -10.42 3.34
CA LEU A 180 -2.33 -11.77 2.80
C LEU A 180 -1.95 -12.87 3.81
N LEU A 181 -0.99 -12.59 4.68
CA LEU A 181 -0.59 -13.44 5.81
C LEU A 181 -1.50 -13.29 7.03
N GLU A 182 -2.60 -12.55 6.90
CA GLU A 182 -3.59 -12.36 7.96
C GLU A 182 -3.01 -11.70 9.22
N SER A 183 -2.04 -10.81 9.02
CA SER A 183 -1.39 -10.10 10.12
C SER A 183 -2.35 -9.12 10.81
N VAL A 184 -2.11 -8.92 12.10
CA VAL A 184 -2.82 -7.91 12.91
C VAL A 184 -2.60 -6.52 12.28
N PRO A 185 -3.66 -5.70 12.12
CA PRO A 185 -3.52 -4.35 11.59
C PRO A 185 -2.54 -3.51 12.43
N PRO A 186 -1.64 -2.69 11.83
CA PRO A 186 -0.54 -2.05 12.56
C PRO A 186 -0.92 -1.09 13.70
N HIS A 187 -2.17 -0.63 13.74
CA HIS A 187 -2.69 0.31 14.73
C HIS A 187 -3.46 -0.39 15.85
N ILE A 188 -3.62 -1.72 15.79
CA ILE A 188 -4.35 -2.50 16.79
C ILE A 188 -3.33 -3.23 17.67
N ASP A 189 -3.34 -2.93 18.97
CA ASP A 189 -2.66 -3.75 19.97
C ASP A 189 -3.64 -4.79 20.53
N VAL A 190 -3.34 -6.07 20.34
CA VAL A 190 -4.15 -7.20 20.83
C VAL A 190 -4.33 -7.12 22.36
N LYS A 191 -3.35 -6.61 23.10
CA LYS A 191 -3.46 -6.43 24.56
C LYS A 191 -4.47 -5.36 24.93
N GLU A 192 -4.52 -4.28 24.16
CA GLU A 192 -5.49 -3.20 24.35
C GLU A 192 -6.91 -3.69 24.04
N VAL A 193 -7.09 -4.45 22.95
CA VAL A 193 -8.36 -5.11 22.62
C VAL A 193 -8.81 -6.02 23.77
N THR A 194 -7.91 -6.86 24.27
CA THR A 194 -8.20 -7.78 25.37
C THR A 194 -8.61 -7.02 26.63
N ALA A 195 -7.87 -5.98 27.01
CA ALA A 195 -8.17 -5.16 28.19
C ALA A 195 -9.52 -4.43 28.06
N ALA A 196 -9.81 -3.87 26.88
CA ALA A 196 -11.07 -3.18 26.61
C ALA A 196 -12.26 -4.15 26.72
N VAL A 197 -12.17 -5.32 26.11
CA VAL A 197 -13.24 -6.34 26.16
C VAL A 197 -13.44 -6.88 27.59
N LYS A 198 -12.36 -7.14 28.33
CA LYS A 198 -12.43 -7.60 29.73
C LYS A 198 -12.98 -6.56 30.71
N SER A 199 -13.03 -5.28 30.32
CA SER A 199 -13.64 -4.24 31.15
C SER A 199 -15.18 -4.25 31.11
N ILE A 200 -15.78 -5.02 30.20
CA ILE A 200 -17.22 -5.14 30.05
C ILE A 200 -17.77 -6.06 31.16
N PRO A 201 -18.80 -5.63 31.92
CA PRO A 201 -19.40 -6.46 32.94
C PRO A 201 -19.95 -7.78 32.37
N GLY A 202 -19.59 -8.90 33.00
CA GLY A 202 -19.98 -10.25 32.58
C GLY A 202 -18.95 -10.96 31.69
N VAL A 203 -17.89 -10.27 31.25
CA VAL A 203 -16.74 -10.88 30.57
C VAL A 203 -15.68 -11.26 31.61
N GLU A 204 -15.28 -12.53 31.63
CA GLU A 204 -14.22 -13.04 32.50
C GLU A 204 -12.87 -13.01 31.78
N ASP A 205 -12.85 -13.44 30.52
CA ASP A 205 -11.63 -13.50 29.72
C ASP A 205 -11.90 -13.45 28.20
N LEU A 206 -10.86 -13.10 27.44
CA LEU A 206 -10.83 -13.16 25.97
C LEU A 206 -9.53 -13.83 25.54
N HIS A 207 -9.61 -14.96 24.86
CA HIS A 207 -8.44 -15.75 24.45
C HIS A 207 -8.62 -16.33 23.04
N ASP A 208 -7.58 -17.04 22.55
CA ASP A 208 -7.47 -17.52 21.15
C ASP A 208 -7.83 -16.43 20.13
N ILE A 209 -7.20 -15.26 20.29
CA ILE A 209 -7.54 -14.06 19.54
C ILE A 209 -6.81 -14.07 18.19
N HIS A 210 -7.58 -14.07 17.11
CA HIS A 210 -7.12 -13.91 15.74
C HIS A 210 -7.70 -12.61 15.17
N ILE A 211 -6.86 -11.65 14.81
CA ILE A 211 -7.27 -10.37 14.20
C ILE A 211 -6.56 -10.22 12.88
N TRP A 212 -7.30 -9.96 11.81
CA TRP A 212 -6.73 -9.79 10.48
C TRP A 212 -7.42 -8.69 9.68
N THR A 213 -6.76 -8.29 8.59
CA THR A 213 -7.31 -7.35 7.61
C THR A 213 -7.90 -8.13 6.42
N ILE A 214 -9.15 -7.85 6.04
CA ILE A 214 -9.73 -8.41 4.80
C ILE A 214 -9.32 -7.56 3.60
N THR A 215 -9.52 -6.25 3.71
CA THR A 215 -9.04 -5.22 2.77
C THR A 215 -8.90 -3.90 3.52
N SER A 216 -8.43 -2.85 2.84
CA SER A 216 -8.35 -1.48 3.34
C SER A 216 -9.61 -1.07 4.11
N GLY A 217 -9.49 -0.92 5.44
CA GLY A 217 -10.56 -0.45 6.32
C GLY A 217 -11.60 -1.49 6.77
N ILE A 218 -11.43 -2.77 6.40
CA ILE A 218 -12.27 -3.87 6.88
C ILE A 218 -11.42 -4.83 7.73
N TYR A 219 -11.61 -4.76 9.04
CA TYR A 219 -10.92 -5.61 10.01
C TYR A 219 -11.87 -6.67 10.57
N ALA A 220 -11.33 -7.86 10.74
CA ALA A 220 -12.05 -9.02 11.24
C ALA A 220 -11.37 -9.61 12.48
N LEU A 221 -12.18 -10.21 13.35
CA LEU A 221 -11.73 -10.85 14.58
C LEU A 221 -12.45 -12.18 14.78
N SER A 222 -11.69 -13.20 15.16
CA SER A 222 -12.19 -14.46 15.72
C SER A 222 -11.58 -14.64 17.10
N ALA A 223 -12.39 -14.86 18.12
CA ALA A 223 -11.90 -15.05 19.48
C ALA A 223 -12.87 -15.85 20.34
N HIS A 224 -12.36 -16.34 21.46
CA HIS A 224 -13.10 -17.08 22.47
C HIS A 224 -13.36 -16.16 23.66
N LEU A 225 -14.64 -16.01 24.03
CA LEU A 225 -15.10 -15.10 25.06
C LEU A 225 -15.62 -15.91 26.25
N SER A 226 -14.87 -15.89 27.35
CA SER A 226 -15.26 -16.54 28.61
C SER A 226 -16.23 -15.64 29.36
N ILE A 227 -17.40 -16.18 29.69
CA ILE A 227 -18.46 -15.50 30.44
C ILE A 227 -18.97 -16.43 31.54
N ALA A 228 -19.61 -15.85 32.56
CA ALA A 228 -20.26 -16.63 33.60
C ALA A 228 -21.36 -17.55 33.02
N ASP A 229 -21.54 -18.72 33.63
CA ASP A 229 -22.58 -19.68 33.24
C ASP A 229 -23.97 -19.05 33.35
N GLN A 230 -24.62 -18.86 32.21
CA GLN A 230 -25.91 -18.18 32.10
C GLN A 230 -26.65 -18.62 30.84
N MET A 231 -27.93 -18.23 30.73
CA MET A 231 -28.71 -18.56 29.55
C MET A 231 -28.13 -17.86 28.30
N VAL A 232 -28.10 -18.56 27.17
CA VAL A 232 -27.65 -18.01 25.87
C VAL A 232 -28.37 -16.70 25.52
N SER A 233 -29.66 -16.60 25.82
CA SER A 233 -30.45 -15.38 25.60
C SER A 233 -29.95 -14.17 26.39
N GLN A 234 -29.35 -14.37 27.56
CA GLN A 234 -28.77 -13.31 28.40
C GLN A 234 -27.37 -12.91 27.91
N SER A 235 -26.67 -13.83 27.24
CA SER A 235 -25.33 -13.58 26.68
C SER A 235 -25.34 -12.63 25.48
N CYS A 236 -26.50 -12.46 24.82
CA CYS A 236 -26.68 -11.54 23.70
C CYS A 236 -26.34 -10.08 24.05
N ASP A 237 -26.68 -9.64 25.27
CA ASP A 237 -26.41 -8.26 25.71
C ASP A 237 -24.91 -8.03 25.89
N ILE A 238 -24.18 -9.05 26.35
CA ILE A 238 -22.71 -9.02 26.47
C ILE A 238 -22.10 -8.96 25.07
N LEU A 239 -22.50 -9.86 24.16
CA LEU A 239 -22.00 -9.87 22.78
C LEU A 239 -22.25 -8.54 22.06
N THR A 240 -23.40 -7.91 22.29
CA THR A 240 -23.72 -6.61 21.68
C THR A 240 -22.74 -5.53 22.16
N LYS A 241 -22.52 -5.42 23.47
CA LYS A 241 -21.56 -4.47 24.05
C LYS A 241 -20.12 -4.72 23.60
N VAL A 242 -19.72 -6.00 23.51
CA VAL A 242 -18.39 -6.37 23.02
C VAL A 242 -18.23 -5.92 21.56
N ASN A 243 -19.22 -6.19 20.71
CA ASN A 243 -19.18 -5.77 19.31
C ASN A 243 -19.19 -4.23 19.15
N GLU A 244 -19.93 -3.51 19.99
CA GLU A 244 -19.89 -2.03 20.03
C GLU A 244 -18.49 -1.51 20.36
N VAL A 245 -17.86 -2.03 21.43
CA VAL A 245 -16.50 -1.65 21.82
C VAL A 245 -15.48 -1.98 20.71
N LEU A 246 -15.59 -3.16 20.10
CA LEU A 246 -14.71 -3.58 19.00
C LEU A 246 -14.86 -2.67 17.76
N ALA A 247 -16.10 -2.29 17.43
CA ALA A 247 -16.38 -1.43 16.29
C ALA A 247 -15.95 0.03 16.54
N GLU A 248 -16.29 0.61 17.70
CA GLU A 248 -16.04 2.02 17.99
C GLU A 248 -14.57 2.32 18.28
N ASN A 249 -13.90 1.47 19.06
CA ASN A 249 -12.53 1.75 19.49
C ASN A 249 -11.47 1.22 18.52
N PHE A 250 -11.76 0.13 17.80
CA PHE A 250 -10.77 -0.58 16.97
C PHE A 250 -11.18 -0.74 15.50
N ASN A 251 -12.36 -0.26 15.09
CA ASN A 251 -12.91 -0.41 13.74
C ASN A 251 -12.99 -1.90 13.28
N ILE A 252 -13.14 -2.82 14.23
CA ILE A 252 -13.34 -4.25 13.97
C ILE A 252 -14.84 -4.46 13.80
N THR A 253 -15.27 -4.69 12.55
CA THR A 253 -16.70 -4.73 12.18
C THR A 253 -17.18 -6.12 11.77
N HIS A 254 -16.26 -7.07 11.58
CA HIS A 254 -16.59 -8.46 11.27
C HIS A 254 -16.05 -9.38 12.36
N THR A 255 -16.92 -9.79 13.29
CA THR A 255 -16.52 -10.55 14.48
C THR A 255 -17.17 -11.93 14.48
N THR A 256 -16.42 -12.92 14.95
CA THR A 256 -16.94 -14.22 15.37
C THR A 256 -16.45 -14.48 16.79
N LEU A 257 -17.37 -14.53 17.74
CA LEU A 257 -17.06 -14.73 19.16
C LEU A 257 -17.67 -16.05 19.60
N GLN A 258 -16.82 -17.00 19.97
CA GLN A 258 -17.25 -18.25 20.57
C GLN A 258 -17.42 -18.05 22.08
N LEU A 259 -18.63 -18.28 22.61
CA LEU A 259 -18.89 -18.18 24.04
C LEU A 259 -18.42 -19.45 24.76
N GLU A 260 -17.74 -19.26 25.90
CA GLU A 260 -17.28 -20.34 26.77
C GLU A 260 -17.64 -20.05 28.23
N CYS A 261 -17.93 -21.10 29.00
CA CYS A 261 -18.31 -21.00 30.42
C CYS A 261 -17.23 -21.53 31.39
N GLU A 262 -16.20 -22.22 30.89
CA GLU A 262 -15.05 -22.70 31.65
C GLU A 262 -13.78 -22.56 30.81
N SER A 263 -12.62 -22.39 31.46
CA SER A 263 -11.33 -22.34 30.77
C SER A 263 -11.13 -23.62 29.95
N CYS A 264 -10.90 -23.44 28.64
CA CYS A 264 -10.71 -24.50 27.64
C CYS A 264 -10.10 -25.80 28.24
N PRO A 265 -10.87 -26.90 28.35
CA PRO A 265 -10.26 -28.18 28.67
C PRO A 265 -9.31 -28.53 27.51
N THR A 266 -8.09 -28.97 27.81
CA THR A 266 -7.11 -29.45 26.83
C THR A 266 -7.78 -30.46 25.89
N GLY A 267 -8.18 -30.02 24.69
CA GLY A 267 -9.12 -30.73 23.83
C GLY A 267 -8.84 -30.55 22.34
N LEU A 268 -9.73 -31.12 21.50
CA LEU A 268 -9.65 -31.19 20.03
C LEU A 268 -9.69 -29.82 19.31
N ILE A 269 -10.01 -28.74 20.02
CA ILE A 269 -10.29 -27.40 19.49
C ILE A 269 -9.33 -26.42 20.22
N CYS A 270 -8.99 -25.29 19.59
CA CYS A 270 -8.13 -24.21 20.11
C CYS A 270 -6.61 -24.46 20.13
N ASN A 271 -6.13 -25.61 19.63
CA ASN A 271 -4.69 -25.85 19.48
C ASN A 271 -4.30 -25.80 17.99
N LEU A 272 -3.65 -24.72 17.56
CA LEU A 272 -2.77 -24.82 16.39
C LEU A 272 -1.65 -25.80 16.77
N PRO A 273 -1.36 -26.85 15.97
CA PRO A 273 -0.29 -27.78 16.29
C PRO A 273 1.04 -27.02 16.38
N GLN A 274 1.45 -26.71 17.61
CA GLN A 274 2.75 -26.14 17.90
C GLN A 274 3.77 -27.25 17.70
N ASN A 275 4.45 -27.26 16.56
CA ASN A 275 5.66 -28.06 16.43
C ASN A 275 6.68 -27.50 17.42
N ASN A 276 6.80 -28.14 18.58
CA ASN A 276 7.84 -27.90 19.57
C ASN A 276 9.21 -27.94 18.86
N LYS A 277 9.75 -26.76 18.54
CA LYS A 277 11.18 -26.57 18.37
C LYS A 277 11.68 -25.86 19.60
N GLN A 278 12.17 -26.67 20.54
CA GLN A 278 13.13 -26.26 21.57
C GLN A 278 14.38 -25.65 20.92
#